data_AF-A0A4Q2RE04-F1
#
_entry.id   AF-A0A4Q2RE04-F1
#
_cell.length_a   1.000
_cell.length_b   1.000
_cell.length_c   1.000
_cell.angle_alpha   90.00
_cell.angle_beta   90.00
_cell.angle_gamma   90.00
#
_symmetry.space_group_name_H-M   'P 1'
#
loop_
_entity.id
_entity.type
_entity.pdbx_description
1 polymer ?
#
loop_
_entity_poly.entity_id
_entity_poly.type
_entity_poly.pdbx_seq_one_letter_code
_entity_poly.pdbx_strand_id
1 'polypeptide(L)' 'MNFTVVAIAEDRLEATNEAGQRFTFPLDELQATRKPVRTSVKVGTLPVAPPLRTLELARKAAEDYAVAHGLI' A
#
# COMPACT_ATOMS: atom_id res chain seq x y z
N MET A 1 -14.22 -3.71 4.79
CA MET A 1 -14.48 -3.47 3.36
C MET A 1 -14.06 -4.73 2.63
N ASN A 2 -15.03 -5.42 2.02
CA ASN A 2 -14.73 -6.59 1.19
C ASN A 2 -14.52 -6.15 -0.25
N PHE A 3 -13.58 -6.78 -0.93
CA PHE A 3 -13.31 -6.57 -2.35
C PHE A 3 -13.39 -7.92 -3.06
N THR A 4 -14.05 -7.94 -4.21
CA THR A 4 -14.03 -9.09 -5.11
C THR A 4 -12.93 -8.85 -6.14
N VAL A 5 -11.95 -9.76 -6.20
CA VAL A 5 -10.79 -9.65 -7.09
C VAL A 5 -10.90 -10.69 -8.19
N VAL A 6 -10.81 -10.25 -9.45
CA VAL A 6 -10.88 -11.11 -10.64
C VAL A 6 -9.67 -10.81 -11.54
N ALA A 7 -9.03 -11.86 -12.03
CA ALA A 7 -8.00 -11.72 -13.07
C ALA A 7 -8.70 -11.48 -14.41
N ILE A 8 -8.39 -10.35 -15.07
CA ILE A 8 -8.99 -9.96 -16.34
C ILE A 8 -8.06 -10.21 -17.54
N ALA A 9 -6.76 -10.34 -17.29
CA ALA A 9 -5.72 -10.71 -18.24
C ALA A 9 -4.53 -11.35 -17.49
N GLU A 10 -3.57 -11.93 -18.22
CA GLU A 10 -2.38 -12.56 -17.62
C GLU A 10 -1.53 -11.60 -16.77
N ASP A 11 -1.63 -10.30 -17.03
CA ASP A 11 -0.84 -9.23 -16.42
C ASP A 11 -1.68 -8.23 -15.60
N ARG A 12 -2.99 -8.44 -15.42
CA ARG A 12 -3.89 -7.46 -14.76
C ARG A 12 -4.96 -8.08 -13.86
N LEU A 13 -5.15 -7.45 -12.71
CA LEU A 13 -6.22 -7.72 -11.75
C LEU A 13 -7.24 -6.58 -11.72
N GLU A 14 -8.52 -6.94 -11.61
CA GLU A 14 -9.61 -6.02 -11.33
C GLU A 14 -10.17 -6.30 -9.94
N ALA A 15 -10.28 -5.26 -9.10
CA ALA A 15 -10.93 -5.32 -7.81
C ALA A 15 -12.21 -4.47 -7.85
N THR A 16 -13.33 -5.07 -7.46
CA THR A 16 -14.61 -4.35 -7.31
C THR A 16 -14.99 -4.29 -5.84
N ASN A 17 -15.37 -3.10 -5.35
CA ASN A 17 -15.88 -2.93 -3.99
C ASN A 17 -17.41 -3.12 -3.91
N GLU A 18 -17.94 -3.21 -2.70
CA GLU A 18 -19.40 -3.35 -2.46
C GLU A 18 -20.23 -2.17 -3.02
N ALA A 19 -19.59 -1.01 -3.25
CA ALA A 19 -20.21 0.16 -3.88
C ALA A 19 -20.16 0.13 -5.43
N GLY A 20 -19.64 -0.94 -6.04
CA GLY A 20 -19.55 -1.10 -7.49
C GLY A 20 -18.41 -0.34 -8.17
N GLN A 21 -17.51 0.29 -7.40
CA GLN A 21 -16.31 0.93 -7.95
C GLN A 21 -15.29 -0.13 -8.36
N ARG A 22 -14.70 0.06 -9.55
CA ARG A 22 -13.71 -0.83 -10.14
C ARG A 22 -12.32 -0.20 -10.08
N PHE A 23 -11.35 -1.01 -9.69
CA PHE A 23 -9.94 -0.65 -9.65
C PHE A 23 -9.15 -1.68 -10.45
N THR A 24 -8.24 -1.23 -11.31
CA THR A 24 -7.41 -2.11 -12.13
C THR A 24 -5.94 -1.98 -11.72
N PHE A 25 -5.27 -3.10 -11.51
CA PHE A 25 -3.90 -3.16 -11.06
C PHE A 25 -3.06 -4.05 -12.00
N PRO A 26 -1.97 -3.54 -12.58
CA PRO A 26 -1.00 -4.39 -13.27
C PRO A 26 -0.25 -5.29 -12.28
N LEU A 27 -0.11 -6.57 -12.63
CA LEU A 27 0.52 -7.60 -11.80
C LEU A 27 2.01 -7.31 -11.57
N ASP A 28 2.70 -6.74 -12.55
CA ASP A 28 4.11 -6.39 -12.45
C ASP A 28 4.37 -5.34 -11.35
N GLU A 29 3.51 -4.32 -11.24
CA GLU A 29 3.60 -3.31 -10.19
C GLU A 29 3.24 -3.89 -8.81
N LEU A 30 2.32 -4.86 -8.76
CA LEU A 30 2.00 -5.59 -7.52
C LEU A 30 3.17 -6.49 -7.09
N GLN A 31 3.91 -7.06 -8.02
CA GLN A 31 5.12 -7.84 -7.72
C GLN A 31 6.26 -6.93 -7.26
N ALA A 32 6.45 -5.77 -7.89
CA ALA A 32 7.46 -4.79 -7.51
C ALA A 32 7.21 -4.22 -6.10
N THR A 33 5.95 -4.08 -5.69
CA THR A 33 5.54 -3.58 -4.37
C THR A 33 5.32 -4.69 -3.33
N ARG A 34 5.35 -5.97 -3.74
CA ARG A 34 5.28 -7.12 -2.84
C ARG A 34 6.56 -7.23 -2.04
N LYS A 35 6.60 -6.52 -0.90
CA LYS A 35 7.54 -6.85 0.16
C LYS A 35 7.32 -8.30 0.57
N PRO A 36 8.38 -9.11 0.75
CA PRO A 36 8.23 -10.47 1.21
C PRO A 36 7.41 -10.49 2.50
N VAL A 37 6.52 -11.48 2.61
CA VAL A 37 5.70 -11.66 3.80
C VAL A 37 6.64 -11.78 4.99
N ARG A 38 6.51 -10.86 5.96
CA ARG A 38 7.24 -10.97 7.23
C ARG A 38 6.64 -12.14 8.00
N THR A 39 7.25 -13.31 7.86
CA THR A 39 6.81 -14.59 8.44
C THR A 39 6.96 -14.65 9.96
N SER A 40 7.67 -13.70 10.56
CA SER A 40 7.67 -13.51 12.00
C SER A 40 7.64 -12.02 12.35
N VAL A 41 6.64 -11.65 13.13
CA VAL A 41 6.56 -10.37 13.82
C VAL A 41 6.35 -10.74 15.28
N LYS A 42 7.33 -10.47 16.15
CA LYS A 42 7.15 -10.70 17.59
C LYS A 42 5.95 -9.88 18.05
N VAL A 43 4.98 -10.50 18.73
CA VAL A 43 3.87 -9.79 19.38
C VAL A 43 4.49 -8.72 20.30
N GLY A 44 4.31 -7.45 19.97
CA GLY A 44 4.97 -6.30 20.61
C GLY A 44 5.87 -5.45 19.69
N THR A 45 6.11 -5.87 18.45
CA THR A 45 6.84 -5.06 17.43
C THR A 45 5.93 -4.28 16.49
N LEU A 46 4.61 -4.42 16.64
CA LEU A 46 3.68 -3.49 16.02
C LEU A 46 3.86 -2.14 16.73
N PRO A 47 4.03 -1.03 15.98
CA PRO A 47 4.13 0.27 16.61
C PRO A 47 2.90 0.49 17.50
N VAL A 48 3.13 0.69 18.80
CA VAL A 48 2.11 1.10 19.78
C VAL A 48 1.59 2.51 19.45
N ALA A 49 2.27 3.22 18.55
CA ALA A 49 1.83 4.49 18.03
C ALA A 49 0.51 4.31 17.26
N PRO A 50 -0.52 5.13 17.54
CA PRO A 50 -1.76 5.12 16.79
C PRO A 50 -1.46 5.20 15.28
N PRO A 51 -2.18 4.45 14.43
CA PRO A 51 -1.96 4.47 12.97
C PRO A 51 -1.84 5.87 12.38
N LEU A 52 -2.59 6.84 12.92
CA LEU A 52 -2.55 8.25 12.56
C LEU A 52 -1.17 8.89 12.76
N ARG A 53 -0.48 8.60 13.88
CA ARG A 53 0.86 9.13 14.16
C ARG A 53 1.90 8.56 13.20
N THR A 54 1.74 7.29 12.80
CA THR A 54 2.61 6.67 11.79
C THR A 54 2.43 7.32 10.41
N LEU A 55 1.18 7.65 10.05
CA LEU A 55 0.87 8.36 8.80
C LEU A 55 1.41 9.80 8.80
N GLU A 56 1.29 10.53 9.91
CA GLU A 56 1.87 11.88 10.06
C GLU A 56 3.39 11.88 9.88
N LEU A 57 4.09 10.92 10.49
CA LEU A 57 5.54 10.78 10.34
C LEU A 57 5.94 10.43 8.90
N ALA A 58 5.18 9.54 8.24
CA ALA A 58 5.42 9.19 6.85
C ALA A 58 5.20 10.39 5.91
N ARG A 59 4.15 11.21 6.16
CA ARG A 59 3.89 12.43 5.41
C ARG A 59 5.05 13.43 5.54
N LYS A 60 5.49 13.67 6.78
CA LYS A 60 6.61 14.59 7.03
C LYS A 60 7.90 14.13 6.36
N ALA A 61 8.22 12.84 6.43
CA ALA A 61 9.40 12.29 5.77
C ALA A 61 9.35 12.44 4.25
N ALA A 62 8.16 12.31 3.63
CA ALA A 62 7.98 12.54 2.20
C ALA A 62 8.17 14.03 1.82
N GLU A 63 7.66 14.96 2.64
CA GLU A 63 7.87 16.41 2.45
C GLU A 63 9.36 16.77 2.56
N ASP A 64 10.04 16.29 3.61
CA ASP A 64 11.47 16.55 3.82
C ASP A 64 12.31 16.01 2.66
N TYR A 65 11.96 14.81 2.15
CA TYR A 65 12.61 14.25 0.97
C TYR A 65 12.37 15.11 -0.28
N ALA A 66 11.14 15.56 -0.51
CA ALA A 66 10.79 16.36 -1.67
C ALA A 66 11.51 17.72 -1.68
N VAL A 67 11.60 18.38 -0.52
CA VAL A 67 12.38 19.62 -0.33
C VAL A 67 13.87 19.37 -0.58
N ALA A 68 14.44 18.30 0.00
CA ALA A 68 15.86 17.99 -0.15
C ALA A 68 16.27 17.71 -1.61
N HIS A 69 15.34 17.22 -2.44
CA HIS A 69 15.58 16.86 -3.83
C HIS A 69 15.00 17.88 -4.84
N GLY A 70 14.46 19.01 -4.35
CA GLY A 70 13.90 20.08 -5.21
C GLY A 70 12.73 19.61 -6.07
N LEU A 71 11.95 18.64 -5.59
CA LEU A 71 10.75 18.12 -6.27
C LEU A 71 9.53 19.04 -6.09
N ILE A 72 9.67 20.05 -5.20
CA ILE A 72 8.76 21.15 -4.89
C ILE A 72 9.57 22.37 -4.44
#